data_AF-A0A2W5GTC6-F1
#
_entry.id   AF-A0A2W5GTC6-F1
#
_cell.length_a   1.000
_cell.length_b   1.000
_cell.length_c   1.000
_cell.angle_alpha   90.00
_cell.angle_beta   90.00
_cell.angle_gamma   90.00
#
_symmetry.space_group_name_H-M   'P 1'
#
loop_
_entity.id
_entity.type
_entity.pdbx_description
1 polymer ?
#
loop_
_entity_poly.entity_id
_entity_poly.type
_entity_poly.pdbx_seq_one_letter_code
_entity_poly.pdbx_strand_id
1 'polypeptide(L)'
;NGFQNVLDAAMRNSDRWRHMADMGASEDEIKQSFKTKTQMSIFAWNKKRSVDTVMTPLDSIKYCRQMLQAGFMAMDPISGEVKAWVGGIDFKTFKYDHVNTNTKRQVGSTIKPLLYGMAIESGGFTPNSPVDDVQQDFPGFGLVPNTTRTCSGETMPMSEALARSKNCATAYIMKQMGDGNTGAQKFVDFLHLCGVTSNVPVVPSISLGSCEISLSEMLTAYSIFPGHGFNVQPLYITRIVDRNGNTLLNNTPKRKQVISDITAYSMQRMMQGVVQYGTGRRLWSYDVDGEIAGKTGTTNDNSDAWFIGYTPQLLCGAWVGCDDRFIRFDNTSDGGGSSLALPIWGKFYNRVQNDKRLGIDTRATFVRPDGMGANDVIFNWINDNQTSDEEGGDSTGVATPQNNEISPESNTEGLEEDKTPVGNPVPKENNTNKAKAVLPKKDSTHR
;
A
#
# COMPACT_ATOMS: atom_id res chain seq x y z
N ASN A 1 -21.63 -4.24 16.87
CA ASN A 1 -20.42 -5.11 16.79
C ASN A 1 -20.21 -5.60 15.37
N GLY A 2 -19.24 -5.04 14.63
CA GLY A 2 -19.05 -5.37 13.20
C GLY A 2 -18.78 -6.85 12.92
N PHE A 3 -18.07 -7.53 13.82
CA PHE A 3 -17.76 -8.96 13.75
C PHE A 3 -19.01 -9.85 13.55
N GLN A 4 -20.11 -9.59 14.27
CA GLN A 4 -21.32 -10.41 14.15
C GLN A 4 -21.97 -10.22 12.79
N ASN A 5 -22.09 -8.97 12.31
CA ASN A 5 -22.63 -8.65 10.99
C ASN A 5 -21.86 -9.36 9.87
N VAL A 6 -20.53 -9.49 10.01
CA VAL A 6 -19.66 -10.20 9.06
C VAL A 6 -19.89 -11.70 9.08
N LEU A 7 -20.03 -12.34 10.25
CA LEU A 7 -20.39 -13.75 10.34
C LEU A 7 -21.80 -14.01 9.78
N ASP A 8 -22.77 -13.15 10.09
CA ASP A 8 -24.15 -13.28 9.59
C ASP A 8 -24.23 -13.12 8.07
N ALA A 9 -23.48 -12.18 7.49
CA ALA A 9 -23.35 -12.03 6.04
C ALA A 9 -22.66 -13.23 5.39
N ALA A 10 -21.59 -13.77 6.00
CA ALA A 10 -20.90 -14.96 5.52
C ALA A 10 -21.80 -16.22 5.56
N MET A 11 -22.63 -16.37 6.60
CA MET A 11 -23.65 -17.43 6.65
C MET A 11 -24.66 -17.25 5.51
N ARG A 12 -25.28 -16.07 5.37
CA ARG A 12 -26.32 -15.77 4.36
C ARG A 12 -25.86 -15.96 2.91
N ASN A 13 -24.60 -15.66 2.60
CA ASN A 13 -24.05 -15.78 1.24
C ASN A 13 -23.64 -17.21 0.85
N SER A 14 -23.51 -18.12 1.82
CA SER A 14 -23.04 -19.49 1.60
C SER A 14 -24.03 -20.36 0.79
N ASP A 15 -23.51 -21.39 0.12
CA ASP A 15 -24.35 -22.37 -0.58
C ASP A 15 -25.27 -23.14 0.38
N ARG A 16 -24.83 -23.38 1.63
CA ARG A 16 -25.66 -24.03 2.67
C ARG A 16 -26.92 -23.23 2.97
N TRP A 17 -26.81 -21.91 3.11
CA TRP A 17 -27.97 -21.06 3.37
C TRP A 17 -28.93 -21.07 2.18
N ARG A 18 -28.41 -20.89 0.96
CA ARG A 18 -29.22 -20.93 -0.27
C ARG A 18 -29.96 -22.27 -0.41
N HIS A 19 -29.25 -23.40 -0.34
CA HIS A 19 -29.89 -24.72 -0.45
C HIS A 19 -30.94 -24.98 0.63
N MET A 20 -30.74 -24.56 1.88
CA MET A 20 -31.76 -24.75 2.92
C MET A 20 -32.97 -23.82 2.75
N ALA A 21 -32.76 -22.58 2.28
CA ALA A 21 -33.86 -21.67 1.93
C ALA A 21 -34.65 -22.17 0.70
N ASP A 22 -33.97 -22.72 -0.31
CA ASP A 22 -34.59 -23.35 -1.48
C ASP A 22 -35.41 -24.60 -1.11
N MET A 23 -35.05 -25.30 -0.01
CA MET A 23 -35.83 -26.38 0.59
C MET A 23 -36.94 -25.90 1.56
N GLY A 24 -37.14 -24.59 1.71
CA GLY A 24 -38.20 -24.01 2.54
C GLY A 24 -37.93 -23.96 4.04
N ALA A 25 -36.70 -24.19 4.50
CA ALA A 25 -36.35 -24.09 5.92
C ALA A 25 -36.46 -22.64 6.44
N SER A 26 -36.92 -22.48 7.68
CA SER A 26 -36.99 -21.18 8.33
C SER A 26 -35.60 -20.62 8.66
N GLU A 27 -35.49 -19.29 8.81
CA GLU A 27 -34.20 -18.65 9.08
C GLU A 27 -33.51 -19.18 10.35
N ASP A 28 -34.28 -19.56 11.38
CA ASP A 28 -33.71 -20.04 12.65
C ASP A 28 -33.29 -21.52 12.59
N GLU A 29 -33.97 -22.35 11.80
CA GLU A 29 -33.48 -23.71 11.44
C GLU A 29 -32.17 -23.61 10.65
N ILE A 30 -32.09 -22.68 9.69
CA ILE A 30 -30.88 -22.42 8.91
C ILE A 30 -29.74 -21.99 9.85
N LYS A 31 -29.93 -20.98 10.70
CA LYS A 31 -28.95 -20.54 11.71
C LYS A 31 -28.52 -21.68 12.64
N GLN A 32 -29.46 -22.51 13.10
CA GLN A 32 -29.13 -23.64 13.97
C GLN A 32 -28.28 -24.67 13.24
N SER A 33 -28.49 -24.89 11.94
CA SER A 33 -27.64 -25.76 11.11
C SER A 33 -26.16 -25.33 11.07
N PHE A 34 -25.85 -24.04 11.28
CA PHE A 34 -24.47 -23.54 11.36
C PHE A 34 -23.79 -23.84 12.70
N LYS A 35 -24.55 -24.22 13.73
CA LYS A 35 -24.03 -24.63 15.05
C LYS A 35 -23.90 -26.16 15.19
N THR A 36 -24.55 -26.93 14.32
CA THR A 36 -24.46 -28.40 14.30
C THR A 36 -23.12 -28.85 13.68
N LYS A 37 -22.35 -29.67 14.41
CA LYS A 37 -21.12 -30.28 13.86
C LYS A 37 -21.44 -31.12 12.63
N THR A 38 -20.69 -30.89 11.56
CA THR A 38 -20.87 -31.53 10.24
C THR A 38 -19.51 -32.00 9.72
N GLN A 39 -19.46 -33.16 9.06
CA GLN A 39 -18.25 -33.60 8.33
C GLN A 39 -18.02 -32.69 7.12
N MET A 40 -16.81 -32.15 6.98
CA MET A 40 -16.46 -31.24 5.89
C MET A 40 -14.96 -31.29 5.55
N SER A 41 -14.60 -30.81 4.37
CA SER A 41 -13.21 -30.52 4.01
C SER A 41 -13.00 -29.00 4.10
N ILE A 42 -11.98 -28.56 4.83
CA ILE A 42 -11.59 -27.15 4.96
C ILE A 42 -10.18 -26.93 4.41
N PHE A 43 -9.84 -25.69 4.07
CA PHE A 43 -8.46 -25.34 3.68
C PHE A 43 -7.45 -25.64 4.80
N ALA A 44 -6.21 -25.97 4.44
CA ALA A 44 -5.11 -26.09 5.39
C ALA A 44 -3.75 -25.82 4.74
N TRP A 45 -2.79 -25.34 5.53
CA TRP A 45 -1.39 -25.12 5.10
C TRP A 45 -0.59 -26.44 5.02
N ASN A 46 -1.07 -27.38 4.21
CA ASN A 46 -0.43 -28.67 3.93
C ASN A 46 -0.32 -28.93 2.41
N LYS A 47 0.34 -30.02 2.00
CA LYS A 47 0.56 -30.39 0.58
C LYS A 47 -0.73 -30.58 -0.24
N LYS A 48 -1.85 -30.95 0.38
CA LYS A 48 -3.16 -31.12 -0.28
C LYS A 48 -3.96 -29.82 -0.40
N ARG A 49 -3.58 -28.78 0.35
CA ARG A 49 -4.35 -27.55 0.61
C ARG A 49 -5.70 -27.75 1.32
N SER A 50 -6.02 -28.96 1.78
CA SER A 50 -7.22 -29.24 2.56
C SER A 50 -6.98 -30.24 3.70
N VAL A 51 -7.92 -30.28 4.64
CA VAL A 51 -8.04 -31.32 5.68
C VAL A 51 -9.52 -31.64 5.92
N ASP A 52 -9.84 -32.92 6.05
CA ASP A 52 -11.18 -33.39 6.37
C ASP A 52 -11.39 -33.40 7.90
N THR A 53 -12.50 -32.84 8.37
CA THR A 53 -12.73 -32.57 9.80
C THR A 53 -14.22 -32.57 10.18
N VAL A 54 -14.50 -32.58 11.48
CA VAL A 54 -15.86 -32.48 12.06
C VAL A 54 -15.94 -31.22 12.94
N MET A 55 -16.50 -30.15 12.38
CA MET A 55 -16.67 -28.87 13.08
C MET A 55 -18.03 -28.24 12.74
N THR A 56 -18.39 -27.13 13.39
CA THR A 56 -19.61 -26.40 13.02
C THR A 56 -19.35 -25.54 11.78
N PRO A 57 -20.32 -25.37 10.85
CA PRO A 57 -20.16 -24.46 9.72
C PRO A 57 -19.90 -23.00 10.12
N LEU A 58 -20.33 -22.57 11.31
CA LEU A 58 -19.98 -21.25 11.85
C LEU A 58 -18.48 -21.14 12.21
N ASP A 59 -17.89 -22.21 12.74
CA ASP A 59 -16.47 -22.23 13.09
C ASP A 59 -15.57 -22.38 11.86
N SER A 60 -16.02 -23.07 10.81
CA SER A 60 -15.27 -23.09 9.53
C SER A 60 -15.28 -21.73 8.83
N ILE A 61 -16.38 -20.96 8.93
CA ILE A 61 -16.40 -19.55 8.52
C ILE A 61 -15.35 -18.74 9.28
N LYS A 62 -15.33 -18.79 10.63
CA LYS A 62 -14.31 -18.07 11.44
C LYS A 62 -12.89 -18.45 11.04
N TYR A 63 -12.61 -19.75 10.95
CA TYR A 63 -11.30 -20.30 10.60
C TYR A 63 -10.83 -19.82 9.23
N CYS A 64 -11.67 -19.88 8.19
CA CYS A 64 -11.30 -19.43 6.86
C CYS A 64 -11.12 -17.90 6.79
N ARG A 65 -11.93 -17.10 7.50
CA ARG A 65 -11.81 -15.63 7.51
C ARG A 65 -10.61 -15.11 8.30
N GLN A 66 -10.05 -15.92 9.20
CA GLN A 66 -8.77 -15.65 9.88
C GLN A 66 -7.53 -15.97 9.01
N MET A 67 -7.70 -16.51 7.80
CA MET A 67 -6.56 -16.77 6.90
C MET A 67 -6.07 -15.50 6.23
N LEU A 68 -4.82 -15.12 6.53
CA LEU A 68 -4.06 -14.11 5.81
C LEU A 68 -4.07 -14.43 4.31
N GLN A 69 -4.66 -13.52 3.54
CA GLN A 69 -4.63 -13.52 2.09
C GLN A 69 -3.34 -12.85 1.60
N ALA A 70 -2.99 -13.08 0.34
CA ALA A 70 -1.86 -12.45 -0.31
C ALA A 70 -2.20 -12.10 -1.76
N GLY A 71 -1.80 -10.92 -2.19
CA GLY A 71 -1.86 -10.44 -3.56
C GLY A 71 -0.45 -10.19 -4.07
N PHE A 72 -0.11 -10.70 -5.25
CA PHE A 72 1.20 -10.46 -5.85
C PHE A 72 1.07 -10.23 -7.36
N MET A 73 1.81 -9.22 -7.85
CA MET A 73 1.87 -8.89 -9.26
C MET A 73 3.31 -8.57 -9.66
N ALA A 74 3.71 -9.01 -10.85
CA ALA A 74 4.97 -8.62 -11.49
C ALA A 74 4.71 -8.20 -12.93
N MET A 75 5.31 -7.10 -13.36
CA MET A 75 5.21 -6.57 -14.73
C MET A 75 6.54 -5.98 -15.20
N ASP A 76 6.72 -5.96 -16.51
CA ASP A 76 7.78 -5.19 -17.15
C ASP A 76 7.47 -3.68 -17.02
N PRO A 77 8.41 -2.84 -16.52
CA PRO A 77 8.13 -1.45 -16.20
C PRO A 77 8.04 -0.51 -17.42
N ILE A 78 8.45 -0.96 -18.61
CA ILE A 78 8.51 -0.13 -19.83
C ILE A 78 7.31 -0.42 -20.74
N SER A 79 7.02 -1.70 -20.95
CA SER A 79 5.94 -2.21 -21.81
C SER A 79 4.63 -2.46 -21.06
N GLY A 80 4.69 -2.59 -19.74
CA GLY A 80 3.55 -2.94 -18.89
C GLY A 80 3.16 -4.41 -18.94
N GLU A 81 3.88 -5.26 -19.69
CA GLU A 81 3.54 -6.68 -19.81
C GLU A 81 3.53 -7.39 -18.45
N VAL A 82 2.38 -7.96 -18.09
CA VAL A 82 2.20 -8.69 -16.83
C VAL A 82 2.91 -10.04 -16.92
N LYS A 83 3.95 -10.23 -16.10
CA LYS A 83 4.77 -11.45 -16.04
C LYS A 83 4.27 -12.43 -14.96
N ALA A 84 3.61 -11.94 -13.91
CA ALA A 84 2.94 -12.77 -12.90
C ALA A 84 1.72 -12.05 -12.28
N TRP A 85 0.69 -12.83 -11.93
CA TRP A 85 -0.51 -12.37 -11.23
C TRP A 85 -0.98 -13.47 -10.27
N VAL A 86 -1.10 -13.16 -8.98
CA VAL A 86 -1.53 -14.08 -7.92
C VAL A 86 -2.54 -13.35 -7.03
N GLY A 87 -3.83 -13.66 -7.20
CA GLY A 87 -4.92 -12.97 -6.51
C GLY A 87 -5.22 -13.46 -5.08
N GLY A 88 -4.68 -14.60 -4.65
CA GLY A 88 -4.99 -15.19 -3.34
C GLY A 88 -4.13 -16.42 -3.03
N ILE A 89 -4.26 -16.95 -1.80
CA ILE A 89 -3.44 -18.07 -1.30
C ILE A 89 -3.81 -19.44 -1.86
N ASP A 90 -5.07 -19.61 -2.30
CA ASP A 90 -5.60 -20.77 -3.01
C ASP A 90 -6.93 -20.40 -3.68
N PHE A 91 -6.99 -20.41 -5.02
CA PHE A 91 -8.21 -20.02 -5.76
C PHE A 91 -9.39 -20.98 -5.58
N LYS A 92 -9.16 -22.23 -5.15
CA LYS A 92 -10.26 -23.19 -4.92
C LYS A 92 -11.11 -22.78 -3.73
N THR A 93 -10.45 -22.34 -2.65
CA THR A 93 -11.10 -21.87 -1.41
C THR A 93 -11.39 -20.36 -1.45
N PHE A 94 -10.39 -19.56 -1.82
CA PHE A 94 -10.41 -18.09 -1.75
C PHE A 94 -10.40 -17.49 -3.16
N LYS A 95 -11.58 -17.17 -3.67
CA LYS A 95 -11.79 -16.66 -5.04
C LYS A 95 -11.65 -15.14 -5.19
N TYR A 96 -11.43 -14.41 -4.10
CA TYR A 96 -11.30 -12.96 -4.11
C TYR A 96 -9.90 -12.56 -4.57
N ASP A 97 -9.81 -11.74 -5.62
CA ASP A 97 -8.55 -11.35 -6.27
C ASP A 97 -8.01 -10.05 -5.69
N HIS A 98 -6.91 -10.16 -4.95
CA HIS A 98 -6.25 -9.07 -4.24
C HIS A 98 -5.34 -8.19 -5.11
N VAL A 99 -5.16 -8.52 -6.38
CA VAL A 99 -4.45 -7.67 -7.35
C VAL A 99 -5.42 -6.72 -8.08
N ASN A 100 -6.68 -7.14 -8.22
CA ASN A 100 -7.71 -6.53 -9.05
C ASN A 100 -8.00 -5.06 -8.73
N THR A 101 -8.31 -4.24 -9.75
CA THR A 101 -8.65 -2.81 -9.59
C THR A 101 -9.89 -2.55 -8.72
N ASN A 102 -10.75 -3.55 -8.53
CA ASN A 102 -11.91 -3.48 -7.64
C ASN A 102 -11.59 -3.84 -6.18
N THR A 103 -10.41 -4.40 -5.91
CA THR A 103 -9.97 -4.83 -4.57
C THR A 103 -9.02 -3.80 -3.98
N LYS A 104 -9.56 -2.92 -3.13
CA LYS A 104 -8.86 -1.74 -2.62
C LYS A 104 -8.52 -1.94 -1.15
N ARG A 105 -7.28 -1.60 -0.81
CA ARG A 105 -6.69 -1.78 0.52
C ARG A 105 -5.96 -0.50 0.91
N GLN A 106 -5.85 -0.22 2.21
CA GLN A 106 -5.15 0.96 2.66
C GLN A 106 -3.65 0.79 2.37
N VAL A 107 -3.05 1.74 1.65
CA VAL A 107 -1.68 1.59 1.13
C VAL A 107 -0.59 1.85 2.18
N GLY A 108 -0.85 2.72 3.16
CA GLY A 108 0.16 3.14 4.13
C GLY A 108 1.40 3.73 3.46
N SER A 109 2.58 3.45 4.03
CA SER A 109 3.84 4.08 3.62
C SER A 109 4.35 3.76 2.18
N THR A 110 3.67 2.94 1.38
CA THR A 110 3.95 2.85 -0.08
C THR A 110 3.44 4.05 -0.86
N ILE A 111 2.60 4.92 -0.30
CA ILE A 111 2.20 6.17 -0.95
C ILE A 111 3.37 7.18 -1.06
N LYS A 112 4.36 7.07 -0.15
CA LYS A 112 5.36 8.11 0.09
C LYS A 112 6.23 8.42 -1.13
N PRO A 113 6.77 7.45 -1.90
CA PRO A 113 7.55 7.75 -3.08
C PRO A 113 6.82 8.62 -4.12
N LEU A 114 5.49 8.49 -4.24
CA LEU A 114 4.69 9.32 -5.15
C LEU A 114 4.61 10.77 -4.66
N LEU A 115 4.46 11.01 -3.35
CA LEU A 115 4.50 12.35 -2.76
C LEU A 115 5.90 12.98 -2.86
N TYR A 116 6.94 12.21 -2.59
CA TYR A 116 8.33 12.68 -2.66
C TYR A 116 8.73 12.97 -4.13
N GLY A 117 8.26 12.15 -5.08
CA GLY A 117 8.43 12.41 -6.52
C GLY A 117 7.70 13.68 -6.98
N MET A 118 6.46 13.91 -6.55
CA MET A 118 5.74 15.17 -6.83
C MET A 118 6.50 16.37 -6.24
N ALA A 119 7.04 16.25 -5.03
CA ALA A 119 7.77 17.31 -4.36
C ALA A 119 9.10 17.68 -5.03
N ILE A 120 9.80 16.70 -5.63
CA ILE A 120 10.97 16.97 -6.47
C ILE A 120 10.53 17.61 -7.80
N GLU A 121 9.58 17.00 -8.52
CA GLU A 121 9.15 17.45 -9.85
C GLU A 121 8.54 18.86 -9.86
N SER A 122 7.81 19.23 -8.81
CA SER A 122 6.95 20.44 -8.79
C SER A 122 7.06 21.30 -7.53
N GLY A 123 7.72 20.80 -6.48
CA GLY A 123 7.94 21.53 -5.22
C GLY A 123 9.34 22.10 -5.08
N GLY A 124 10.25 21.81 -6.01
CA GLY A 124 11.66 22.24 -5.95
C GLY A 124 12.49 21.53 -4.88
N PHE A 125 12.02 20.39 -4.36
CA PHE A 125 12.80 19.58 -3.43
C PHE A 125 13.92 18.81 -4.17
N THR A 126 14.95 18.45 -3.41
CA THR A 126 16.05 17.58 -3.84
C THR A 126 16.20 16.42 -2.86
N PRO A 127 16.90 15.32 -3.20
CA PRO A 127 17.22 14.24 -2.25
C PRO A 127 17.96 14.71 -0.99
N ASN A 128 18.63 15.86 -1.06
CA ASN A 128 19.45 16.45 -0.01
C ASN A 128 18.73 17.60 0.73
N SER A 129 17.51 17.98 0.32
CA SER A 129 16.74 19.06 0.96
C SER A 129 16.42 18.71 2.42
N PRO A 130 16.60 19.66 3.37
CA PRO A 130 16.24 19.44 4.77
C PRO A 130 14.72 19.31 4.93
N VAL A 131 14.29 18.36 5.76
CA VAL A 131 12.89 18.17 6.14
C VAL A 131 12.79 17.91 7.64
N ASP A 132 11.85 18.58 8.31
CA ASP A 132 11.71 18.55 9.76
C ASP A 132 10.80 17.39 10.20
N ASP A 133 11.32 16.44 10.99
CA ASP A 133 10.53 15.32 11.51
C ASP A 133 9.74 15.71 12.77
N VAL A 134 8.87 16.72 12.62
CA VAL A 134 7.94 17.27 13.62
C VAL A 134 6.49 17.19 13.14
N GLN A 135 5.53 17.03 14.07
CA GLN A 135 4.10 16.99 13.73
C GLN A 135 3.68 18.25 12.98
N GLN A 136 2.80 18.10 11.98
CA GLN A 136 2.23 19.23 11.27
C GLN A 136 0.76 19.41 11.60
N ASP A 137 0.38 20.58 12.11
CA ASP A 137 -1.02 20.98 12.12
C ASP A 137 -1.48 21.39 10.70
N PHE A 138 -2.66 20.93 10.32
CA PHE A 138 -3.36 21.28 9.09
C PHE A 138 -4.73 21.88 9.42
N PRO A 139 -5.02 23.14 9.03
CA PRO A 139 -6.26 23.82 9.43
C PRO A 139 -7.52 23.01 9.10
N GLY A 140 -8.35 22.72 10.10
CA GLY A 140 -9.57 21.92 9.95
C GLY A 140 -9.36 20.39 9.86
N PHE A 141 -8.11 19.91 9.83
CA PHE A 141 -7.76 18.49 9.89
C PHE A 141 -6.95 18.11 11.13
N GLY A 142 -6.30 19.08 11.79
CA GLY A 142 -5.50 18.87 13.00
C GLY A 142 -4.10 18.32 12.71
N LEU A 143 -3.48 17.76 13.76
CA LEU A 143 -2.12 17.21 13.71
C LEU A 143 -2.02 15.94 12.86
N VAL A 144 -1.10 15.94 11.89
CA VAL A 144 -0.75 14.78 11.06
C VAL A 144 0.76 14.49 11.20
N PRO A 145 1.16 13.26 11.59
CA PRO A 145 0.33 12.26 12.29
C PRO A 145 -0.17 12.82 13.64
N ASN A 146 -1.30 12.34 14.16
CA ASN A 146 -1.78 12.72 15.49
C ASN A 146 -1.07 11.92 16.62
N THR A 147 0.26 11.91 16.59
CA THR A 147 1.11 11.41 17.68
C THR A 147 2.53 11.96 17.55
N THR A 148 3.16 12.32 18.68
CA THR A 148 4.58 12.63 18.76
C THR A 148 5.48 11.39 18.65
N ARG A 149 4.96 10.20 18.97
CA ARG A 149 5.76 8.95 19.16
C ARG A 149 6.62 8.55 17.95
N THR A 150 6.25 8.97 16.75
CA THR A 150 6.97 8.64 15.50
C THR A 150 7.80 9.80 14.94
N CYS A 151 7.90 10.91 15.65
CA CYS A 151 8.67 12.10 15.31
C CYS A 151 9.96 12.12 16.14
N SER A 152 11.13 12.38 15.56
CA SER A 152 12.35 12.61 16.36
C SER A 152 12.59 14.07 16.73
N GLY A 153 11.91 15.02 16.08
CA GLY A 153 12.16 16.46 16.30
C GLY A 153 13.40 16.99 15.59
N GLU A 154 14.07 16.16 14.80
CA GLU A 154 15.29 16.48 14.06
C GLU A 154 14.98 16.88 12.61
N THR A 155 15.78 17.79 12.06
CA THR A 155 15.85 18.03 10.61
C THR A 155 16.80 17.02 9.96
N MET A 156 16.39 16.39 8.87
CA MET A 156 17.20 15.39 8.15
C MET A 156 17.05 15.52 6.62
N PRO A 157 17.94 14.92 5.81
CA PRO A 157 17.78 14.89 4.36
C PRO A 157 16.49 14.17 3.93
N MET A 158 15.83 14.68 2.88
CA MET A 158 14.63 14.08 2.29
C MET A 158 14.82 12.59 1.93
N SER A 159 16.01 12.23 1.42
CA SER A 159 16.41 10.85 1.13
C SER A 159 16.39 9.93 2.36
N GLU A 160 16.95 10.39 3.49
CA GLU A 160 16.93 9.66 4.76
C GLU A 160 15.50 9.52 5.32
N ALA A 161 14.71 10.60 5.26
CA ALA A 161 13.31 10.57 5.69
C ALA A 161 12.49 9.53 4.92
N LEU A 162 12.75 9.33 3.62
CA LEU A 162 12.12 8.26 2.83
C LEU A 162 12.65 6.86 3.21
N ALA A 163 13.97 6.71 3.36
CA ALA A 163 14.63 5.45 3.70
C ALA A 163 14.16 4.89 5.06
N ARG A 164 14.16 5.74 6.10
CA ARG A 164 13.62 5.45 7.43
C ARG A 164 12.08 5.52 7.48
N SER A 165 11.43 5.94 6.39
CA SER A 165 9.97 6.03 6.26
C SER A 165 9.27 6.93 7.29
N LYS A 166 9.97 7.96 7.79
CA LYS A 166 9.55 8.90 8.84
C LYS A 166 8.17 9.51 8.55
N ASN A 167 7.26 9.55 9.52
CA ASN A 167 5.90 10.06 9.29
C ASN A 167 5.79 11.58 9.38
N CYS A 168 6.52 12.20 10.29
CA CYS A 168 6.33 13.62 10.57
C CYS A 168 7.02 14.47 9.49
N ALA A 169 8.22 14.07 9.04
CA ALA A 169 8.89 14.61 7.86
C ALA A 169 8.09 14.42 6.55
N THR A 170 7.32 13.32 6.41
CA THR A 170 6.39 13.16 5.27
C THR A 170 5.22 14.15 5.34
N ALA A 171 4.69 14.41 6.54
CA ALA A 171 3.63 15.41 6.73
C ALA A 171 4.16 16.85 6.51
N TYR A 172 5.41 17.13 6.89
CA TYR A 172 6.12 18.36 6.56
C TYR A 172 6.16 18.59 5.04
N ILE A 173 6.65 17.62 4.26
CA ILE A 173 6.69 17.71 2.79
C ILE A 173 5.29 17.98 2.23
N MET A 174 4.25 17.25 2.67
CA MET A 174 2.86 17.47 2.25
C MET A 174 2.39 18.92 2.50
N LYS A 175 2.80 19.54 3.62
CA LYS A 175 2.45 20.93 3.95
C LYS A 175 3.21 21.95 3.10
N GLN A 176 4.48 21.69 2.78
CA GLN A 176 5.26 22.55 1.88
C GLN A 176 4.76 22.52 0.41
N MET A 177 3.98 21.50 0.01
CA MET A 177 3.45 21.42 -1.35
C MET A 177 2.40 22.48 -1.69
N GLY A 178 1.82 23.21 -0.73
CA GLY A 178 0.95 24.34 -1.03
C GLY A 178 0.25 24.93 0.18
N ASP A 179 -0.19 26.17 0.04
CA ASP A 179 -0.73 27.00 1.11
C ASP A 179 -1.90 26.31 1.83
N GLY A 180 -1.82 26.29 3.17
CA GLY A 180 -2.79 25.66 4.07
C GLY A 180 -2.94 24.16 3.84
N ASN A 181 -3.97 23.77 3.09
CA ASN A 181 -4.33 22.39 2.79
C ASN A 181 -4.18 22.04 1.30
N THR A 182 -3.81 22.99 0.43
CA THR A 182 -3.84 22.79 -1.03
C THR A 182 -2.85 21.73 -1.53
N GLY A 183 -1.78 21.44 -0.77
CA GLY A 183 -0.88 20.31 -1.04
C GLY A 183 -1.59 18.96 -1.14
N ALA A 184 -2.66 18.74 -0.36
CA ALA A 184 -3.44 17.50 -0.42
C ALA A 184 -4.22 17.36 -1.76
N GLN A 185 -4.76 18.47 -2.29
CA GLN A 185 -5.44 18.47 -3.59
C GLN A 185 -4.43 18.20 -4.71
N LYS A 186 -3.31 18.95 -4.74
CA LYS A 186 -2.22 18.75 -5.72
C LYS A 186 -1.76 17.29 -5.74
N PHE A 187 -1.66 16.65 -4.58
CA PHE A 187 -1.26 15.24 -4.51
C PHE A 187 -2.34 14.26 -5.01
N VAL A 188 -3.64 14.52 -4.77
CA VAL A 188 -4.72 13.74 -5.40
C VAL A 188 -4.67 13.88 -6.93
N ASP A 189 -4.48 15.10 -7.43
CA ASP A 189 -4.34 15.37 -8.88
C ASP A 189 -3.13 14.65 -9.47
N PHE A 190 -2.00 14.63 -8.75
CA PHE A 190 -0.79 13.89 -9.14
C PHE A 190 -0.98 12.37 -9.10
N LEU A 191 -1.71 11.82 -8.13
CA LEU A 191 -2.05 10.39 -8.10
C LEU A 191 -2.93 9.99 -9.31
N HIS A 192 -3.87 10.85 -9.70
CA HIS A 192 -4.64 10.65 -10.93
C HIS A 192 -3.77 10.79 -12.19
N LEU A 193 -2.80 11.71 -12.21
CA LEU A 193 -1.80 11.83 -13.28
C LEU A 193 -0.94 10.55 -13.41
N CYS A 194 -0.53 9.96 -12.27
CA CYS A 194 0.14 8.66 -12.17
C CYS A 194 -0.73 7.47 -12.63
N GLY A 195 -2.03 7.65 -12.84
CA GLY A 195 -2.95 6.62 -13.33
C GLY A 195 -3.77 5.91 -12.25
N VAL A 196 -3.83 6.45 -11.02
CA VAL A 196 -4.80 5.99 -10.01
C VAL A 196 -6.21 6.39 -10.45
N THR A 197 -7.14 5.44 -10.49
CA THR A 197 -8.56 5.63 -10.85
C THR A 197 -9.49 5.54 -9.63
N SER A 198 -8.97 5.03 -8.52
CA SER A 198 -9.61 5.02 -7.21
C SER A 198 -9.90 6.44 -6.70
N ASN A 199 -11.06 6.61 -6.07
CA ASN A 199 -11.46 7.86 -5.43
C ASN A 199 -10.59 8.11 -4.19
N VAL A 200 -9.62 9.03 -4.29
CA VAL A 200 -8.72 9.39 -3.19
C VAL A 200 -9.32 10.59 -2.43
N PRO A 201 -9.52 10.51 -1.10
CA PRO A 201 -10.04 11.64 -0.34
C PRO A 201 -8.99 12.77 -0.23
N VAL A 202 -9.42 14.01 -0.48
CA VAL A 202 -8.55 15.21 -0.38
C VAL A 202 -8.36 15.59 1.09
N VAL A 203 -7.51 14.84 1.79
CA VAL A 203 -7.21 15.03 3.23
C VAL A 203 -5.71 14.87 3.48
N PRO A 204 -5.04 15.69 4.33
CA PRO A 204 -3.58 15.65 4.49
C PRO A 204 -3.01 14.30 4.95
N SER A 205 -3.81 13.47 5.62
CA SER A 205 -3.41 12.12 6.06
C SER A 205 -3.12 11.14 4.92
N ILE A 206 -3.52 11.43 3.67
CA ILE A 206 -3.13 10.60 2.51
C ILE A 206 -1.62 10.60 2.27
N SER A 207 -0.89 11.60 2.78
CA SER A 207 0.59 11.60 2.80
C SER A 207 1.19 10.39 3.53
N LEU A 208 0.47 9.85 4.52
CA LEU A 208 0.83 8.65 5.28
C LEU A 208 0.14 7.38 4.76
N GLY A 209 -0.72 7.52 3.74
CA GLY A 209 -1.41 6.43 3.07
C GLY A 209 -2.70 6.01 3.77
N SER A 210 -3.53 6.97 4.18
CA SER A 210 -4.91 6.72 4.65
C SER A 210 -5.90 6.39 3.53
N CYS A 211 -5.49 6.54 2.27
CA CYS A 211 -6.31 6.23 1.09
C CYS A 211 -6.29 4.74 0.71
N GLU A 212 -7.33 4.31 0.00
CA GLU A 212 -7.49 2.95 -0.49
C GLU A 212 -7.27 2.87 -2.01
N ILE A 213 -6.30 2.07 -2.43
CA ILE A 213 -5.92 1.88 -3.84
C ILE A 213 -5.71 0.38 -4.06
N SER A 214 -5.92 -0.11 -5.28
CA SER A 214 -5.62 -1.50 -5.63
C SER A 214 -4.13 -1.72 -5.90
N LEU A 215 -3.65 -2.97 -5.78
CA LEU A 215 -2.26 -3.32 -6.07
C LEU A 215 -1.89 -3.05 -7.55
N SER A 216 -2.78 -3.35 -8.50
CA SER A 216 -2.55 -3.06 -9.92
C SER A 216 -2.46 -1.57 -10.25
N GLU A 217 -3.28 -0.72 -9.61
CA GLU A 217 -3.12 0.75 -9.70
C GLU A 217 -1.82 1.23 -9.05
N MET A 218 -1.42 0.65 -7.92
CA MET A 218 -0.16 1.02 -7.26
C MET A 218 1.07 0.66 -8.11
N LEU A 219 1.09 -0.50 -8.80
CA LEU A 219 2.14 -0.80 -9.78
C LEU A 219 2.08 0.16 -10.99
N THR A 220 0.88 0.49 -11.47
CA THR A 220 0.71 1.47 -12.55
C THR A 220 1.34 2.82 -12.16
N ALA A 221 1.06 3.32 -10.96
CA ALA A 221 1.65 4.56 -10.45
C ALA A 221 3.16 4.44 -10.20
N TYR A 222 3.64 3.32 -9.64
CA TYR A 222 5.07 3.11 -9.40
C TYR A 222 5.90 2.97 -10.67
N SER A 223 5.31 2.59 -11.80
CA SER A 223 6.03 2.40 -13.06
C SER A 223 6.74 3.66 -13.55
N ILE A 224 6.36 4.87 -13.11
CA ILE A 224 7.07 6.13 -13.39
C ILE A 224 8.54 6.08 -12.98
N PHE A 225 8.90 5.33 -11.93
CA PHE A 225 10.27 5.33 -11.41
C PHE A 225 11.22 4.49 -12.28
N PRO A 226 11.06 3.17 -12.47
CA PRO A 226 11.86 2.41 -13.45
C PRO A 226 11.55 2.80 -14.90
N GLY A 227 10.38 3.38 -15.19
CA GLY A 227 9.91 3.75 -16.52
C GLY A 227 10.46 5.06 -17.10
N HIS A 228 11.51 5.64 -16.50
CA HIS A 228 12.12 6.92 -16.86
C HIS A 228 11.11 8.08 -16.92
N GLY A 229 10.25 8.16 -15.90
CA GLY A 229 9.21 9.20 -15.76
C GLY A 229 7.90 8.91 -16.48
N PHE A 230 7.81 7.81 -17.23
CA PHE A 230 6.56 7.36 -17.86
C PHE A 230 5.86 6.31 -17.02
N ASN A 231 4.57 6.48 -16.75
CA ASN A 231 3.75 5.35 -16.30
C ASN A 231 3.42 4.43 -17.48
N VAL A 232 3.04 3.20 -17.18
CA VAL A 232 2.52 2.24 -18.17
C VAL A 232 1.35 1.43 -17.59
N GLN A 233 0.29 1.27 -18.39
CA GLN A 233 -0.87 0.46 -18.02
C GLN A 233 -0.56 -1.05 -18.13
N PRO A 234 -0.99 -1.89 -17.16
CA PRO A 234 -0.80 -3.34 -17.21
C PRO A 234 -1.35 -3.99 -18.49
N LEU A 235 -0.50 -4.76 -19.18
CA LEU A 235 -0.78 -5.41 -20.44
C LEU A 235 -0.77 -6.94 -20.27
N TYR A 236 -1.96 -7.55 -20.28
CA TYR A 236 -2.18 -8.98 -20.05
C TYR A 236 -2.80 -9.72 -21.25
N ILE A 237 -3.22 -8.99 -22.29
CA ILE A 237 -3.57 -9.53 -23.61
C ILE A 237 -2.82 -8.69 -24.65
N THR A 238 -1.78 -9.25 -25.28
CA THR A 238 -0.99 -8.55 -26.29
C THR A 238 -1.65 -8.63 -27.68
N ARG A 239 -2.07 -9.83 -28.11
CA ARG A 239 -2.68 -10.07 -29.43
C ARG A 239 -3.80 -11.09 -29.36
N ILE A 240 -4.85 -10.89 -30.15
CA ILE A 240 -5.91 -11.87 -30.44
C ILE A 240 -5.92 -12.13 -31.95
N VAL A 241 -5.96 -13.40 -32.33
CA VAL A 241 -6.07 -13.84 -33.74
C VAL A 241 -7.29 -14.76 -33.92
N ASP A 242 -7.84 -14.79 -35.14
CA ASP A 242 -8.81 -15.82 -35.54
C ASP A 242 -8.12 -17.13 -35.93
N ARG A 243 -8.91 -18.16 -36.27
CA ARG A 243 -8.40 -19.47 -36.72
C ARG A 243 -7.61 -19.41 -38.04
N ASN A 244 -7.79 -18.36 -38.83
CA ASN A 244 -7.14 -18.15 -40.13
C ASN A 244 -5.83 -17.33 -40.00
N GLY A 245 -5.51 -16.84 -38.80
CA GLY A 245 -4.34 -15.99 -38.53
C GLY A 245 -4.60 -14.48 -38.63
N ASN A 246 -5.83 -14.06 -38.94
CA ASN A 246 -6.21 -12.65 -38.99
C ASN A 246 -6.14 -12.04 -37.58
N THR A 247 -5.53 -10.87 -37.44
CA THR A 247 -5.39 -10.21 -36.13
C THR A 247 -6.66 -9.43 -35.80
N LEU A 248 -7.38 -9.86 -34.76
CA LEU A 248 -8.61 -9.22 -34.26
C LEU A 248 -8.32 -8.10 -33.26
N LEU A 249 -7.21 -8.23 -32.51
CA LEU A 249 -6.73 -7.22 -31.57
C LEU A 249 -5.21 -7.25 -31.50
N ASN A 250 -4.57 -6.09 -31.44
CA ASN A 250 -3.14 -5.94 -31.18
C ASN A 250 -2.93 -4.74 -30.25
N ASN A 251 -2.77 -5.01 -28.96
CA ASN A 251 -2.58 -3.99 -27.94
C ASN A 251 -1.12 -3.56 -27.86
N THR A 252 -0.88 -2.25 -27.95
CA THR A 252 0.42 -1.64 -27.69
C THR A 252 0.50 -1.13 -26.24
N PRO A 253 1.71 -1.01 -25.66
CA PRO A 253 1.91 -0.37 -24.37
C PRO A 253 1.32 1.04 -24.31
N LYS A 254 0.43 1.29 -23.35
CA LYS A 254 -0.14 2.62 -23.10
C LYS A 254 0.72 3.33 -22.05
N ARG A 255 1.65 4.16 -22.52
CA ARG A 255 2.55 4.98 -21.69
C ARG A 255 2.13 6.45 -21.69
N LYS A 256 2.37 7.15 -20.58
CA LYS A 256 2.24 8.61 -20.47
C LYS A 256 3.37 9.15 -19.58
N GLN A 257 4.00 10.26 -19.98
CA GLN A 257 4.97 10.93 -19.13
C GLN A 257 4.25 11.66 -17.98
N VAL A 258 4.79 11.51 -16.77
CA VAL A 258 4.20 11.97 -15.51
C VAL A 258 5.19 12.82 -14.70
N ILE A 259 6.48 12.48 -14.77
CA ILE A 259 7.60 13.24 -14.21
C ILE A 259 8.76 13.26 -15.23
N SER A 260 9.76 14.10 -14.98
CA SER A 260 11.06 14.05 -15.64
C SER A 260 11.82 12.76 -15.32
N ASP A 261 12.73 12.39 -16.21
CA ASP A 261 13.69 11.29 -16.00
C ASP A 261 14.70 11.60 -14.89
N ILE A 262 15.08 12.88 -14.72
CA ILE A 262 15.86 13.38 -13.58
C ILE A 262 15.14 13.09 -12.25
N THR A 263 13.86 13.48 -12.11
CA THR A 263 13.08 13.14 -10.90
C THR A 263 12.94 11.63 -10.72
N ALA A 264 12.71 10.89 -11.80
CA ALA A 264 12.60 9.43 -11.74
C ALA A 264 13.90 8.79 -11.20
N TYR A 265 15.07 9.23 -11.69
CA TYR A 265 16.38 8.73 -11.25
C TYR A 265 16.70 9.15 -9.80
N SER A 266 16.44 10.40 -9.41
CA SER A 266 16.56 10.85 -8.02
C SER A 266 15.73 9.97 -7.07
N MET A 267 14.48 9.68 -7.45
CA MET A 267 13.60 8.79 -6.68
C MET A 267 14.06 7.33 -6.68
N GLN A 268 14.67 6.82 -7.76
CA GLN A 268 15.32 5.51 -7.77
C GLN A 268 16.44 5.45 -6.72
N ARG A 269 17.37 6.42 -6.69
CA ARG A 269 18.47 6.43 -5.70
C ARG A 269 17.94 6.52 -4.26
N MET A 270 16.90 7.32 -4.01
CA MET A 270 16.26 7.42 -2.70
C MET A 270 15.58 6.09 -2.28
N MET A 271 14.96 5.37 -3.22
CA MET A 271 14.35 4.06 -2.95
C MET A 271 15.34 2.89 -2.91
N GLN A 272 16.57 3.04 -3.43
CA GLN A 272 17.68 2.14 -3.11
C GLN A 272 18.08 2.29 -1.64
N GLY A 273 18.18 3.52 -1.13
CA GLY A 273 18.45 3.77 0.29
C GLY A 273 17.45 3.09 1.25
N VAL A 274 16.17 3.02 0.87
CA VAL A 274 15.15 2.25 1.61
C VAL A 274 15.54 0.77 1.77
N VAL A 275 16.06 0.13 0.73
CA VAL A 275 16.43 -1.31 0.76
C VAL A 275 17.87 -1.56 1.17
N GLN A 276 18.76 -0.57 1.12
CA GLN A 276 20.16 -0.70 1.57
C GLN A 276 20.26 -0.55 3.10
N TYR A 277 19.88 0.61 3.64
CA TYR A 277 20.01 0.95 5.07
C TYR A 277 18.67 1.23 5.76
N GLY A 278 17.61 1.48 4.99
CA GLY A 278 16.28 1.81 5.50
C GLY A 278 15.38 0.62 5.86
N THR A 279 14.08 0.90 5.88
CA THR A 279 13.02 -0.04 6.30
C THR A 279 12.90 -1.32 5.44
N GLY A 280 13.52 -1.37 4.28
CA GLY A 280 13.57 -2.52 3.38
C GLY A 280 14.81 -3.42 3.53
N ARG A 281 15.77 -3.11 4.41
CA ARG A 281 17.08 -3.79 4.51
C ARG A 281 17.06 -5.32 4.63
N ARG A 282 15.95 -5.91 5.10
CA ARG A 282 15.74 -7.37 5.16
C ARG A 282 15.74 -8.03 3.77
N LEU A 283 15.57 -7.27 2.70
CA LEU A 283 15.53 -7.80 1.32
C LEU A 283 16.77 -8.64 0.96
N TRP A 284 17.96 -8.21 1.39
CA TRP A 284 19.21 -8.92 1.09
C TRP A 284 19.33 -10.29 1.79
N SER A 285 18.54 -10.56 2.84
CA SER A 285 18.48 -11.89 3.48
C SER A 285 17.64 -12.92 2.69
N TYR A 286 17.47 -12.71 1.39
CA TYR A 286 16.81 -13.62 0.44
C TYR A 286 17.70 -13.93 -0.76
N ASP A 287 19.01 -13.66 -0.68
CA ASP A 287 20.01 -13.96 -1.70
C ASP A 287 19.62 -13.36 -3.06
N VAL A 288 19.51 -12.02 -3.09
CA VAL A 288 19.13 -11.24 -4.27
C VAL A 288 20.23 -10.27 -4.70
N ASP A 289 20.37 -10.05 -6.00
CA ASP A 289 21.48 -9.31 -6.61
C ASP A 289 21.03 -8.18 -7.54
N GLY A 290 21.94 -7.23 -7.77
CA GLY A 290 21.79 -6.13 -8.73
C GLY A 290 21.22 -4.84 -8.15
N GLU A 291 20.92 -3.87 -9.01
CA GLU A 291 20.28 -2.63 -8.57
C GLU A 291 18.78 -2.85 -8.32
N ILE A 292 18.44 -2.93 -7.03
CA ILE A 292 17.06 -3.05 -6.55
C ILE A 292 16.69 -1.79 -5.76
N ALA A 293 15.49 -1.26 -6.01
CA ALA A 293 14.88 -0.16 -5.27
C ALA A 293 13.48 -0.59 -4.78
N GLY A 294 12.97 0.00 -3.70
CA GLY A 294 11.60 -0.30 -3.27
C GLY A 294 11.12 0.43 -2.02
N LYS A 295 9.89 0.11 -1.61
CA LYS A 295 9.24 0.69 -0.43
C LYS A 295 8.34 -0.31 0.29
N THR A 296 8.52 -0.38 1.61
CA THR A 296 7.60 -1.02 2.56
C THR A 296 6.38 -0.15 2.83
N GLY A 297 5.22 -0.77 2.97
CA GLY A 297 4.01 -0.17 3.52
C GLY A 297 3.51 -1.00 4.71
N THR A 298 3.09 -0.31 5.75
CA THR A 298 2.32 -0.86 6.87
C THR A 298 1.23 0.14 7.18
N THR A 299 0.02 -0.32 7.49
CA THR A 299 -1.07 0.53 7.99
C THR A 299 -0.97 0.78 9.49
N ASN A 300 -1.65 1.80 10.00
CA ASN A 300 -1.59 2.18 11.42
C ASN A 300 -2.02 1.05 12.38
N ASP A 301 -2.83 0.11 11.89
CA ASP A 301 -3.33 -1.05 12.64
C ASP A 301 -2.53 -2.34 12.40
N ASN A 302 -1.55 -2.37 11.49
CA ASN A 302 -0.96 -3.60 10.95
C ASN A 302 -2.02 -4.56 10.34
N SER A 303 -3.04 -4.01 9.69
CA SER A 303 -4.08 -4.75 8.95
C SER A 303 -3.64 -5.18 7.55
N ASP A 304 -2.79 -4.35 6.93
CA ASP A 304 -2.33 -4.49 5.55
C ASP A 304 -0.83 -4.21 5.50
N ALA A 305 -0.10 -5.18 4.99
CA ALA A 305 1.35 -5.16 4.81
C ALA A 305 1.68 -5.15 3.32
N TRP A 306 2.53 -4.22 2.90
CA TRP A 306 2.91 -4.02 1.50
C TRP A 306 4.42 -4.01 1.31
N PHE A 307 4.86 -4.48 0.14
CA PHE A 307 6.17 -4.15 -0.40
C PHE A 307 6.07 -4.00 -1.91
N ILE A 308 6.44 -2.84 -2.44
CA ILE A 308 6.56 -2.59 -3.88
C ILE A 308 8.03 -2.33 -4.16
N GLY A 309 8.61 -3.07 -5.08
CA GLY A 309 10.04 -3.00 -5.40
C GLY A 309 10.31 -3.37 -6.85
N TYR A 310 11.41 -2.86 -7.38
CA TYR A 310 11.74 -2.98 -8.78
C TYR A 310 13.24 -2.98 -9.04
N THR A 311 13.59 -3.51 -10.20
CA THR A 311 14.90 -3.41 -10.86
C THR A 311 14.70 -2.69 -12.20
N PRO A 312 15.75 -2.42 -12.99
CA PRO A 312 15.60 -1.82 -14.33
C PRO A 312 14.72 -2.64 -15.30
N GLN A 313 14.56 -3.95 -15.07
CA GLN A 313 13.81 -4.86 -15.96
C GLN A 313 12.46 -5.34 -15.40
N LEU A 314 12.17 -5.15 -14.11
CA LEU A 314 11.01 -5.79 -13.49
C LEU A 314 10.47 -4.98 -12.30
N LEU A 315 9.17 -4.68 -12.32
CA LEU A 315 8.43 -4.06 -11.21
C LEU A 315 7.48 -5.10 -10.60
N CYS A 316 7.61 -5.35 -9.29
CA CYS A 316 6.70 -6.23 -8.57
C CYS A 316 6.14 -5.57 -7.31
N GLY A 317 4.92 -5.94 -6.93
CA GLY A 317 4.35 -5.57 -5.65
C GLY A 317 3.65 -6.75 -4.97
N ALA A 318 3.79 -6.80 -3.65
CA ALA A 318 3.15 -7.76 -2.76
C ALA A 318 2.26 -7.00 -1.76
N TRP A 319 1.08 -7.55 -1.49
CA TRP A 319 0.21 -7.22 -0.37
C TRP A 319 -0.08 -8.50 0.44
N VAL A 320 -0.16 -8.37 1.76
CA VAL A 320 -0.62 -9.41 2.70
C VAL A 320 -1.52 -8.78 3.74
N GLY A 321 -2.64 -9.43 4.05
CA GLY A 321 -3.59 -8.99 5.06
C GLY A 321 -4.81 -9.91 5.13
N CYS A 322 -5.75 -9.64 6.03
CA CYS A 322 -6.99 -10.42 6.12
C CYS A 322 -8.07 -9.86 5.18
N ASP A 323 -9.03 -10.70 4.78
CA ASP A 323 -10.25 -10.25 4.11
C ASP A 323 -10.94 -9.17 4.96
N ASP A 324 -11.11 -9.48 6.24
CA ASP A 324 -11.62 -8.59 7.29
C ASP A 324 -10.53 -7.69 7.88
N ARG A 325 -10.58 -6.39 7.59
CA ARG A 325 -9.59 -5.38 8.04
C ARG A 325 -9.50 -5.19 9.55
N PHE A 326 -10.47 -5.65 10.33
CA PHE A 326 -10.42 -5.63 11.80
C PHE A 326 -9.58 -6.78 12.39
N ILE A 327 -9.22 -7.78 11.57
CA ILE A 327 -8.22 -8.79 11.93
C ILE A 327 -6.86 -8.23 11.55
N ARG A 328 -5.99 -8.07 12.56
CA ARG A 328 -4.73 -7.33 12.49
C ARG A 328 -3.69 -7.94 13.42
N PHE A 329 -2.43 -7.53 13.30
CA PHE A 329 -1.37 -7.91 14.24
C PHE A 329 -1.22 -6.87 15.36
N ASP A 330 -1.02 -7.33 16.59
CA ASP A 330 -0.82 -6.46 17.75
C ASP A 330 0.52 -5.68 17.71
N ASN A 331 1.44 -6.07 16.82
CA ASN A 331 2.74 -5.41 16.66
C ASN A 331 3.21 -5.36 15.19
N THR A 332 4.05 -4.36 14.89
CA THR A 332 4.59 -4.11 13.53
C THR A 332 5.77 -5.02 13.17
N SER A 333 6.45 -5.64 14.14
CA SER A 333 7.50 -6.63 13.87
C SER A 333 6.96 -7.86 13.15
N ASP A 334 5.76 -8.31 13.51
CA ASP A 334 5.07 -9.43 12.87
C ASP A 334 4.21 -8.96 11.69
N GLY A 335 3.42 -7.89 11.88
CA GLY A 335 2.45 -7.40 10.90
C GLY A 335 2.97 -6.43 9.83
N GLY A 336 4.26 -6.11 9.83
CA GLY A 336 4.84 -5.08 8.96
C GLY A 336 5.08 -5.51 7.51
N GLY A 337 5.10 -4.53 6.59
CA GLY A 337 5.46 -4.74 5.18
C GLY A 337 6.78 -5.48 4.95
N SER A 338 7.78 -5.25 5.83
CA SER A 338 9.08 -5.91 5.85
C SER A 338 9.06 -7.38 6.32
N SER A 339 8.01 -7.81 7.01
CA SER A 339 7.88 -9.15 7.60
C SER A 339 6.88 -10.05 6.90
N LEU A 340 5.85 -9.48 6.24
CA LEU A 340 4.82 -10.26 5.52
C LEU A 340 4.94 -10.18 4.00
N ALA A 341 5.06 -8.96 3.44
CA ALA A 341 5.00 -8.75 1.99
C ALA A 341 6.37 -8.81 1.30
N LEU A 342 7.39 -8.18 1.88
CA LEU A 342 8.78 -8.20 1.40
C LEU A 342 9.32 -9.63 1.19
N PRO A 343 9.06 -10.63 2.06
CA PRO A 343 9.50 -12.01 1.83
C PRO A 343 8.89 -12.68 0.59
N ILE A 344 7.73 -12.23 0.12
CA ILE A 344 7.14 -12.71 -1.14
C ILE A 344 7.96 -12.17 -2.32
N TRP A 345 8.26 -10.87 -2.31
CA TRP A 345 9.09 -10.22 -3.33
C TRP A 345 10.48 -10.84 -3.38
N GLY A 346 11.19 -10.93 -2.24
CA GLY A 346 12.55 -11.49 -2.17
C GLY A 346 12.63 -12.91 -2.69
N LYS A 347 11.76 -13.82 -2.22
CA LYS A 347 11.72 -15.22 -2.67
C LYS A 347 11.25 -15.40 -4.11
N PHE A 348 10.48 -14.45 -4.66
CA PHE A 348 10.13 -14.43 -6.07
C PHE A 348 11.34 -13.99 -6.92
N TYR A 349 11.94 -12.83 -6.60
CA TYR A 349 13.04 -12.28 -7.39
C TYR A 349 14.29 -13.17 -7.36
N ASN A 350 14.66 -13.72 -6.19
CA ASN A 350 15.73 -14.73 -6.08
C ASN A 350 15.56 -15.91 -7.05
N ARG A 351 14.33 -16.41 -7.24
CA ARG A 351 14.05 -17.47 -8.21
C ARG A 351 14.13 -16.98 -9.65
N VAL A 352 13.70 -15.74 -9.90
CA VAL A 352 13.69 -15.13 -11.22
C VAL A 352 15.09 -14.83 -11.74
N GLN A 353 15.97 -14.23 -10.91
CA GLN A 353 17.37 -13.94 -11.31
C GLN A 353 18.19 -15.21 -11.57
N ASN A 354 17.86 -16.32 -10.88
CA ASN A 354 18.57 -17.59 -11.04
C ASN A 354 18.03 -18.43 -12.22
N ASP A 355 16.84 -18.13 -12.75
CA ASP A 355 16.30 -18.79 -13.94
C ASP A 355 16.69 -18.04 -15.22
N LYS A 356 17.85 -18.43 -15.78
CA LYS A 356 18.44 -17.87 -17.01
C LYS A 356 17.50 -17.85 -18.23
N ARG A 357 16.38 -18.58 -18.21
CA ARG A 357 15.36 -18.59 -19.27
C ARG A 357 14.50 -17.32 -19.28
N LEU A 358 14.50 -16.54 -18.19
CA LEU A 358 13.66 -15.35 -18.02
C LEU A 358 14.31 -14.05 -18.51
N GLY A 359 15.60 -14.06 -18.89
CA GLY A 359 16.28 -12.90 -19.48
C GLY A 359 16.56 -11.72 -18.55
N ILE A 360 16.45 -11.92 -17.23
CA ILE A 360 16.85 -10.93 -16.22
C ILE A 360 18.38 -10.98 -16.04
N ASP A 361 19.03 -9.83 -16.13
CA ASP A 361 20.46 -9.63 -15.91
C ASP A 361 20.65 -8.78 -14.66
N THR A 362 21.21 -9.38 -13.61
CA THR A 362 21.48 -8.69 -12.33
C THR A 362 22.56 -7.61 -12.44
N ARG A 363 23.22 -7.49 -13.59
CA ARG A 363 24.17 -6.41 -13.90
C ARG A 363 23.50 -5.21 -14.57
N ALA A 364 22.21 -5.28 -14.88
CA ALA A 364 21.45 -4.13 -15.37
C ALA A 364 21.37 -3.06 -14.27
N THR A 365 21.75 -1.83 -14.61
CA THR A 365 21.70 -0.66 -13.73
C THR A 365 20.60 0.29 -14.17
N PHE A 366 20.19 1.19 -13.27
CA PHE A 366 19.35 2.31 -13.62
C PHE A 366 20.14 3.32 -14.48
N VAL A 367 19.62 3.69 -15.65
CA VAL A 367 20.29 4.64 -16.53
C VAL A 367 20.19 6.05 -15.96
N ARG A 368 21.35 6.66 -15.66
CA ARG A 368 21.46 8.07 -15.27
C ARG A 368 21.10 8.97 -16.45
N PRO A 369 20.19 9.96 -16.29
CA PRO A 369 19.88 10.93 -17.33
C PRO A 369 21.06 11.81 -17.72
N ASP A 370 21.12 12.18 -19.00
CA ASP A 370 22.05 13.20 -19.51
C ASP A 370 21.73 14.58 -18.89
N GLY A 371 22.77 15.38 -18.67
CA GLY A 371 22.64 16.71 -18.08
C GLY A 371 22.41 16.76 -16.57
N MET A 372 22.12 15.63 -15.90
CA MET A 372 21.98 15.58 -14.44
C MET A 372 23.31 15.93 -13.75
N GLY A 373 23.32 17.00 -12.97
CA GLY A 373 24.50 17.52 -12.27
C GLY A 373 24.99 16.62 -11.15
N ALA A 374 26.16 16.96 -10.58
CA ALA A 374 26.69 16.24 -9.42
C ALA A 374 25.82 16.43 -8.17
N ASN A 375 25.30 17.64 -7.97
CA ASN A 375 24.55 18.03 -6.77
C ASN A 375 23.10 17.49 -6.74
N ASP A 376 22.59 17.05 -7.90
CA ASP A 376 21.23 16.50 -8.04
C ASP A 376 21.17 15.04 -7.53
N VAL A 377 22.34 14.40 -7.37
CA VAL A 377 22.49 13.03 -6.86
C VAL A 377 22.77 13.05 -5.36
N ILE A 378 22.35 11.99 -4.64
CA ILE A 378 22.65 11.80 -3.22
C ILE A 378 24.19 11.75 -3.04
N PHE A 379 24.74 12.75 -2.35
CA PHE A 379 26.11 12.73 -1.85
C PHE A 379 26.13 12.19 -0.40
N ASN A 380 27.18 11.43 -0.06
CA ASN A 380 27.59 11.07 1.30
C ASN A 380 26.54 10.38 2.21
N TRP A 381 25.79 9.40 1.69
CA TRP A 381 25.13 8.37 2.54
C TRP A 381 25.26 6.94 2.00
N ILE A 382 25.49 6.74 0.70
CA ILE A 382 25.67 5.41 0.10
C ILE A 382 27.11 4.90 0.25
N ASN A 383 28.09 5.80 0.41
CA ASN A 383 29.52 5.47 0.42
C ASN A 383 30.21 5.53 1.80
N ASP A 384 29.69 6.32 2.76
CA ASP A 384 30.42 6.64 4.02
C ASP A 384 30.32 5.57 5.12
N ASN A 385 29.42 4.58 5.00
CA ASN A 385 29.32 3.48 5.96
C ASN A 385 30.37 2.37 5.72
N GLN A 386 31.66 2.76 5.71
CA GLN A 386 32.78 1.91 6.12
C GLN A 386 33.48 2.49 7.37
N THR A 387 32.70 2.85 8.38
CA THR A 387 33.20 3.03 9.75
C THR A 387 33.38 1.65 10.38
N SER A 388 34.65 1.28 10.56
CA SER A 388 35.19 0.12 11.28
C SER A 388 34.34 -0.47 12.42
N ASP A 389 34.35 -1.81 12.51
CA ASP A 389 33.99 -2.53 13.72
C ASP A 389 34.91 -2.12 14.89
N GLU A 390 34.34 -1.71 16.02
CA GLU A 390 34.98 -1.78 17.34
C GLU A 390 34.03 -2.48 18.32
N GLU A 391 34.59 -3.30 19.21
CA GLU A 391 33.83 -4.20 20.09
C GLU A 391 33.40 -3.55 21.41
N GLY A 392 32.26 -4.01 21.95
CA GLY A 392 31.81 -3.72 23.30
C GLY A 392 30.44 -3.03 23.36
N GLY A 393 29.58 -3.31 24.34
CA GLY A 393 29.69 -4.28 25.43
C GLY A 393 28.58 -4.02 26.46
N ASP A 394 28.08 -5.07 27.12
CA ASP A 394 27.00 -4.93 28.11
C ASP A 394 27.43 -4.07 29.30
N SER A 395 26.59 -3.09 29.67
CA SER A 395 26.51 -2.61 31.06
C SER A 395 25.18 -1.94 31.39
N THR A 396 24.53 -2.43 32.44
CA THR A 396 23.38 -1.77 33.10
C THR A 396 23.86 -0.68 34.06
N GLY A 397 23.24 0.50 34.04
CA GLY A 397 23.54 1.59 34.97
C GLY A 397 22.28 2.35 35.44
N VAL A 398 22.31 2.89 36.66
CA VAL A 398 21.17 3.55 37.33
C VAL A 398 21.47 5.04 37.59
N ALA A 399 20.42 5.82 37.82
CA ALA A 399 20.41 7.26 38.13
C ALA A 399 21.33 7.65 39.33
N THR A 400 21.59 8.93 39.68
CA THR A 400 20.65 10.06 39.85
C THR A 400 21.38 11.45 39.79
N PRO A 401 20.93 12.62 40.31
CA PRO A 401 21.02 13.89 39.55
C PRO A 401 21.93 14.97 40.16
N GLN A 402 21.98 16.15 39.53
CA GLN A 402 22.29 17.42 40.20
C GLN A 402 21.31 18.53 39.81
N ASN A 403 20.98 19.39 40.77
CA ASN A 403 20.09 20.54 40.62
C ASN A 403 20.85 21.79 40.19
N ASN A 404 20.13 22.77 39.65
CA ASN A 404 20.18 24.15 40.16
C ASN A 404 18.85 24.85 39.87
N GLU A 405 18.32 25.56 40.87
CA GLU A 405 17.12 26.40 40.76
C GLU A 405 17.53 27.87 40.54
N ILE A 406 16.61 28.69 40.03
CA ILE A 406 16.12 29.96 40.64
C ILE A 406 15.27 30.76 39.61
N SER A 407 14.10 31.22 40.05
CA SER A 407 13.14 32.12 39.36
C SER A 407 12.97 33.43 40.20
N PRO A 408 11.95 34.33 40.12
CA PRO A 408 10.65 34.40 39.38
C PRO A 408 10.74 35.46 38.23
N GLU A 409 9.76 36.22 37.70
CA GLU A 409 8.36 36.65 37.99
C GLU A 409 7.49 36.56 36.71
N SER A 410 6.14 36.51 36.73
CA SER A 410 5.09 37.47 37.16
C SER A 410 4.95 38.72 36.24
N ASN A 411 3.75 39.20 35.84
CA ASN A 411 2.37 38.88 36.29
C ASN A 411 1.27 39.18 35.23
N THR A 412 0.11 38.49 35.36
CA THR A 412 -1.33 38.79 35.05
C THR A 412 -1.77 39.78 33.90
N GLU A 413 -3.04 39.91 33.45
CA GLU A 413 -4.38 39.46 33.88
C GLU A 413 -5.49 39.54 32.77
N GLY A 414 -6.59 38.77 32.91
CA GLY A 414 -7.96 39.09 32.41
C GLY A 414 -8.30 39.00 30.89
N LEU A 415 -9.58 38.88 30.45
CA LEU A 415 -10.86 38.62 31.15
C LEU A 415 -11.94 38.04 30.19
N GLU A 416 -12.89 37.33 30.80
CA GLU A 416 -14.25 36.83 30.47
C GLU A 416 -15.00 37.08 29.10
N GLU A 417 -15.65 35.97 28.67
CA GLU A 417 -17.06 35.75 28.23
C GLU A 417 -17.93 36.79 27.48
N ASP A 418 -18.68 36.33 26.44
CA ASP A 418 -20.16 36.26 26.50
C ASP A 418 -20.78 35.24 25.47
N LYS A 419 -22.11 35.23 25.29
CA LYS A 419 -22.94 34.05 24.93
C LYS A 419 -23.49 33.95 23.48
N THR A 420 -24.15 32.81 23.24
CA THR A 420 -24.86 32.25 22.06
C THR A 420 -26.24 32.91 21.76
N PRO A 421 -27.13 32.40 20.86
CA PRO A 421 -26.97 31.78 19.51
C PRO A 421 -27.98 32.28 18.43
N VAL A 422 -27.64 32.14 17.13
CA VAL A 422 -28.57 32.11 15.96
C VAL A 422 -27.93 31.23 14.85
N GLY A 423 -28.60 30.46 13.99
CA GLY A 423 -30.02 30.11 13.84
C GLY A 423 -30.35 29.78 12.37
N ASN A 424 -30.62 28.51 12.03
CA ASN A 424 -30.87 28.06 10.65
C ASN A 424 -32.22 28.51 10.08
N PRO A 425 -32.32 28.62 8.74
CA PRO A 425 -33.45 28.02 8.04
C PRO A 425 -33.05 27.12 6.85
N VAL A 426 -33.81 26.04 6.68
CA VAL A 426 -33.72 25.11 5.54
C VAL A 426 -34.93 25.30 4.63
N PRO A 427 -34.76 25.37 3.30
CA PRO A 427 -35.79 24.97 2.34
C PRO A 427 -35.61 23.51 1.91
N LYS A 428 -36.74 22.79 1.77
CA LYS A 428 -36.80 21.40 1.33
C LYS A 428 -37.15 21.28 -0.16
N GLU A 429 -36.85 20.11 -0.73
CA GLU A 429 -37.62 19.37 -1.75
C GLU A 429 -38.11 20.17 -2.99
N ASN A 430 -37.76 19.75 -4.20
CA ASN A 430 -38.51 18.63 -4.76
C ASN A 430 -37.80 17.73 -5.79
N ASN A 431 -38.52 16.69 -6.20
CA ASN A 431 -38.00 15.45 -6.78
C ASN A 431 -38.24 15.34 -8.31
N THR A 432 -37.84 14.19 -8.87
CA THR A 432 -38.03 13.72 -10.26
C THR A 432 -37.04 14.24 -11.31
N ASN A 433 -36.67 13.48 -12.36
CA ASN A 433 -37.20 12.18 -12.79
C ASN A 433 -36.12 11.17 -13.23
N LYS A 434 -36.49 9.89 -13.35
CA LYS A 434 -35.59 8.73 -13.54
C LYS A 434 -35.34 8.39 -15.01
N ALA A 435 -34.19 7.78 -15.28
CA ALA A 435 -34.05 6.73 -16.29
C ALA A 435 -33.37 5.50 -15.67
N LYS A 436 -33.95 4.31 -15.86
CA LYS A 436 -33.31 3.01 -15.55
C LYS A 436 -33.32 2.16 -16.81
N ALA A 437 -32.17 1.60 -17.19
CA ALA A 437 -32.09 0.65 -18.29
C ALA A 437 -32.81 -0.66 -17.95
N VAL A 438 -33.43 -1.28 -18.97
CA VAL A 438 -34.11 -2.57 -18.86
C VAL A 438 -33.24 -3.64 -19.52
N LEU A 439 -33.00 -4.74 -18.80
CA LEU A 439 -32.37 -5.95 -19.37
C LEU A 439 -33.47 -6.95 -19.77
N PRO A 440 -33.38 -7.57 -20.96
CA PRO A 440 -34.33 -8.60 -21.37
C PRO A 440 -34.15 -9.88 -20.54
N LYS A 441 -35.25 -10.63 -20.34
CA LYS A 441 -35.22 -11.95 -19.68
C LYS A 441 -35.17 -13.07 -20.72
N LYS A 442 -34.35 -14.07 -20.40
CA LYS A 442 -34.37 -15.50 -20.81
C LYS A 442 -35.02 -15.87 -22.15
N ASP A 443 -34.30 -16.73 -22.87
CA ASP A 443 -34.93 -17.94 -23.37
C ASP A 443 -34.39 -19.17 -22.62
N SER A 444 -35.16 -20.26 -22.57
CA SER A 444 -34.74 -21.51 -21.92
C SER A 444 -35.48 -22.71 -22.49
N THR A 445 -34.81 -23.46 -23.36
CA THR A 445 -35.33 -24.65 -24.04
C THR A 445 -34.37 -25.84 -23.92
N HIS A 446 -34.93 -27.04 -24.00
CA HIS A 446 -34.27 -28.30 -23.64
C HIS A 446 -33.21 -28.77 -24.65
N ARG A 447 -32.08 -29.28 -24.16
CA ARG A 447 -31.92 -30.73 -23.93
C ARG A 447 -30.78 -31.05 -22.97
#